data_AF-A0A7J3YRK2-F1
#
_entry.id   AF-A0A7J3YRK2-F1
#
_cell.length_a   1.000
_cell.length_b   1.000
_cell.length_c   1.000
_cell.angle_alpha   90.00
_cell.angle_beta   90.00
_cell.angle_gamma   90.00
#
_symmetry.space_group_name_H-M   'P 1'
#
loop_
_entity.id
_entity.type
_entity.pdbx_description
1 polymer ?
#
loop_
_entity_poly.entity_id
_entity_poly.type
_entity_poly.pdbx_seq_one_letter_code
_entity_poly.pdbx_strand_id
1 'polypeptide(L)'
;MAIEVIAFTILVVASSASVVWYFRARRKMLRFIKEFTNELERELRPSDKEYVLLGYLVGYRARYKLEDGRNVYVLLTTAPKHSLFYYPIAKALKHEDRVTIMLELTGRSILRNLHAVRKNESRLLKVLLKDLERQAEKLNRITVKTSKGDYEVFYEEPRDLDLIRKIIDSRTKPILKLSAYKDHNAVEIVSKAELGSVSELFGSLKILARSISKSIIT
;
A
#
# COMPACT_ATOMS: atom_id res chain seq x y z
N MET A 1 -2.39 6.11 -51.72
CA MET A 1 -2.91 7.50 -51.70
C MET A 1 -3.96 7.71 -50.60
N ALA A 2 -5.24 7.33 -50.76
CA ALA A 2 -6.28 7.64 -49.77
C ALA A 2 -6.05 7.00 -48.38
N ILE A 3 -5.67 5.72 -48.35
CA ILE A 3 -5.39 4.99 -47.09
C ILE A 3 -4.20 5.58 -46.34
N GLU A 4 -3.15 5.99 -47.06
CA GLU A 4 -1.95 6.59 -46.47
C GLU A 4 -2.26 7.95 -45.84
N VAL A 5 -3.05 8.78 -46.53
CA VAL A 5 -3.49 10.09 -46.00
C VAL A 5 -4.36 9.90 -44.76
N ILE A 6 -5.28 8.92 -44.77
CA ILE A 6 -6.09 8.59 -43.59
C ILE A 6 -5.21 8.12 -42.44
N ALA A 7 -4.28 7.19 -42.68
CA ALA A 7 -3.38 6.65 -41.66
C ALA A 7 -2.48 7.75 -41.07
N PHE A 8 -1.93 8.61 -41.92
CA PHE A 8 -1.13 9.77 -41.50
C PHE A 8 -1.96 10.73 -40.63
N THR A 9 -3.18 11.04 -41.04
CA THR A 9 -4.09 11.91 -40.28
C THR A 9 -4.41 11.33 -38.92
N ILE A 10 -4.71 10.02 -38.84
CA ILE A 10 -4.94 9.31 -37.58
C ILE A 10 -3.72 9.40 -36.67
N LEU A 11 -2.51 9.18 -37.22
CA LEU A 11 -1.27 9.23 -36.45
C LEU A 11 -1.01 10.63 -35.89
N VAL A 12 -1.23 11.68 -36.67
CA VAL A 12 -1.09 13.08 -36.23
C VAL A 12 -2.07 13.41 -35.10
N VAL A 13 -3.33 13.01 -35.25
CA VAL A 13 -4.37 13.23 -34.21
C VAL A 13 -4.04 12.45 -32.95
N ALA A 14 -3.67 11.16 -33.06
CA ALA A 14 -3.33 10.31 -31.93
C ALA A 14 -2.09 10.82 -31.17
N SER A 15 -1.07 11.27 -31.91
CA SER A 15 0.15 11.83 -31.32
C SER A 15 -0.14 13.13 -30.56
N SER A 16 -0.90 14.03 -31.18
CA SER A 16 -1.32 15.29 -30.57
C SER A 16 -2.15 15.06 -29.30
N ALA A 17 -3.11 14.13 -29.37
CA ALA A 17 -3.93 13.73 -28.23
C ALA A 17 -3.08 13.15 -27.08
N SER A 18 -2.09 12.32 -27.39
CA SER A 18 -1.17 11.74 -26.41
C SER A 18 -0.37 12.80 -25.65
N VAL A 19 0.18 13.80 -26.36
CA VAL A 19 0.92 14.91 -25.75
C VAL A 19 0.03 15.72 -24.81
N VAL A 20 -1.16 16.10 -25.28
CA VAL A 20 -2.13 16.86 -24.48
C VAL A 20 -2.58 16.09 -23.24
N TRP A 21 -2.84 14.79 -23.40
CA TRP A 21 -3.18 13.89 -22.30
C TRP A 21 -2.06 13.83 -21.26
N TYR A 22 -0.82 13.62 -21.70
CA TYR A 22 0.35 13.50 -20.85
C TYR A 22 0.46 14.67 -19.87
N PHE A 23 0.40 15.92 -20.37
CA PHE A 23 0.53 17.11 -19.51
C PHE A 23 -0.63 17.25 -18.53
N ARG A 24 -1.86 16.91 -18.94
CA ARG A 24 -3.05 16.96 -18.07
C ARG A 24 -2.96 15.91 -16.95
N ALA A 25 -2.65 14.67 -17.31
CA ALA A 25 -2.49 13.57 -16.36
C ALA A 25 -1.32 13.82 -15.41
N ARG A 26 -0.18 14.28 -15.92
CA ARG A 26 1.02 14.65 -15.13
C ARG A 26 0.67 15.64 -14.00
N ARG A 27 -0.07 16.71 -14.30
CA ARG A 27 -0.46 17.71 -13.29
C ARG A 27 -1.33 17.09 -12.19
N LYS A 28 -2.28 16.22 -12.55
CA LYS A 28 -3.14 15.53 -11.57
C LYS A 28 -2.35 14.56 -10.70
N MET A 29 -1.43 13.80 -11.29
CA MET A 29 -0.58 12.85 -10.55
C MET A 29 0.33 13.57 -9.55
N LEU A 30 1.00 14.64 -9.98
CA LEU A 30 1.87 15.43 -9.09
C LEU A 30 1.08 16.06 -7.93
N ARG A 31 -0.12 16.57 -8.21
CA ARG A 31 -1.01 17.10 -7.18
C ARG A 31 -1.40 16.01 -6.18
N PHE A 32 -1.80 14.84 -6.66
CA PHE A 32 -2.14 13.71 -5.81
C PHE A 32 -0.97 13.28 -4.90
N ILE A 33 0.23 13.11 -5.46
CA ILE A 33 1.42 12.74 -4.67
C ILE A 33 1.67 13.80 -3.58
N LYS A 34 1.62 15.08 -3.93
CA LYS A 34 1.82 16.18 -2.97
C LYS A 34 0.77 16.17 -1.87
N GLU A 35 -0.52 16.12 -2.22
CA GLU A 35 -1.62 16.15 -1.26
C GLU A 35 -1.60 14.93 -0.33
N PHE A 36 -1.35 13.74 -0.87
CA PHE A 36 -1.24 12.51 -0.08
C PHE A 36 -0.04 12.54 0.87
N THR A 37 1.10 13.08 0.41
CA THR A 37 2.30 13.25 1.26
C THR A 37 2.06 14.25 2.38
N ASN A 38 1.42 15.38 2.09
CA ASN A 38 1.03 16.34 3.12
C ASN A 38 0.07 15.72 4.16
N GLU A 39 -0.84 14.85 3.72
CA GLU A 39 -1.74 14.13 4.62
C GLU A 39 -0.98 13.17 5.55
N LEU A 40 -0.01 12.41 5.01
CA LEU A 40 0.91 11.57 5.78
C LEU A 40 1.67 12.39 6.82
N GLU A 41 2.31 13.49 6.40
CA GLU A 41 3.10 14.31 7.31
C GLU A 41 2.26 14.95 8.41
N ARG A 42 1.03 15.38 8.11
CA ARG A 42 0.12 15.95 9.09
C ARG A 42 -0.33 14.93 10.14
N GLU A 43 -0.58 13.68 9.74
CA GLU A 43 -0.96 12.60 10.65
C GLU A 43 0.24 12.11 11.47
N LEU A 44 1.41 11.97 10.83
CA LEU A 44 2.61 11.42 11.46
C LEU A 44 3.34 12.43 12.35
N ARG A 45 3.33 13.71 11.97
CA ARG A 45 4.13 14.78 12.61
C ARG A 45 5.58 14.34 12.82
N PRO A 46 6.30 13.99 11.74
CA PRO A 46 7.65 13.45 11.87
C PRO A 46 8.64 14.54 12.31
N SER A 47 9.57 14.18 13.18
CA SER A 47 10.70 15.00 13.60
C SER A 47 11.77 15.10 12.50
N ASP A 48 11.91 14.05 11.70
CA ASP A 48 12.83 13.99 10.55
C ASP A 48 12.24 13.18 9.38
N LYS A 49 12.65 13.52 8.16
CA LYS A 49 12.07 12.98 6.91
C LYS A 49 13.16 12.73 5.87
N GLU A 50 13.26 11.49 5.39
CA GLU A 50 14.11 11.12 4.26
C GLU A 50 13.25 10.64 3.10
N TYR A 51 13.56 11.07 1.87
CA TYR A 51 12.84 10.67 0.66
C TYR A 51 13.80 10.11 -0.40
N VAL A 52 13.40 8.98 -1.00
CA VAL A 52 14.04 8.41 -2.18
C VAL A 52 13.01 8.34 -3.30
N LEU A 53 13.18 9.19 -4.31
CA LEU A 53 12.31 9.21 -5.49
C LEU A 53 12.56 7.97 -6.35
N LEU A 54 11.49 7.22 -6.65
CA LEU A 54 11.54 6.12 -7.62
C LEU A 54 11.42 6.63 -9.07
N GLY A 55 10.88 7.84 -9.19
CA GLY A 55 10.58 8.56 -10.42
C GLY A 55 9.46 9.54 -10.12
N TYR A 56 9.55 10.77 -10.65
CA TYR A 56 8.65 11.86 -10.24
C TYR A 56 7.15 11.61 -10.52
N LEU A 57 6.80 10.61 -11.36
CA LEU A 57 5.42 10.12 -11.59
C LEU A 57 5.22 8.65 -11.24
N VAL A 58 6.22 7.99 -10.67
CA VAL A 58 6.15 6.60 -10.22
C VAL A 58 5.84 6.57 -8.73
N GLY A 59 6.41 7.50 -7.97
CA GLY A 59 6.24 7.61 -6.53
C GLY A 59 7.58 7.67 -5.79
N TYR A 60 7.56 7.34 -4.52
CA TYR A 60 8.72 7.48 -3.64
C TYR A 60 8.72 6.45 -2.50
N ARG A 61 9.89 6.24 -1.92
CA ARG A 61 10.05 5.68 -0.57
C ARG A 61 10.36 6.82 0.38
N ALA A 62 9.76 6.80 1.56
CA ALA A 62 10.05 7.75 2.61
C ALA A 62 10.32 7.01 3.92
N ARG A 63 11.23 7.57 4.72
CA ARG A 63 11.42 7.22 6.11
C ARG A 63 11.06 8.44 6.95
N TYR A 64 10.08 8.27 7.82
CA TYR A 64 9.63 9.28 8.77
C TYR A 64 10.08 8.88 10.16
N LYS A 65 10.93 9.69 10.78
CA LYS A 65 11.28 9.53 12.19
C LYS A 65 10.27 10.29 13.03
N LEU A 66 9.68 9.64 14.02
CA LEU A 66 8.73 10.27 14.95
C LEU A 66 9.47 10.84 16.16
N GLU A 67 8.81 11.74 16.90
CA GLU A 67 9.39 12.34 18.12
C GLU A 67 9.74 11.29 19.18
N ASP A 68 8.97 10.21 19.27
CA ASP A 68 9.21 9.10 20.20
C ASP A 68 10.26 8.09 19.72
N GLY A 69 10.99 8.40 18.65
CA GLY A 69 12.09 7.61 18.11
C GLY A 69 11.66 6.47 17.18
N ARG A 70 10.35 6.22 17.01
CA ARG A 70 9.87 5.21 16.05
C ARG A 70 10.11 5.65 14.61
N ASN A 71 10.37 4.69 13.72
CA ASN A 71 10.38 4.94 12.28
C ASN A 71 9.08 4.45 11.63
N VAL A 72 8.62 5.23 10.66
CA VAL A 72 7.56 4.84 9.74
C VAL A 72 8.11 4.87 8.32
N TYR A 73 8.11 3.72 7.66
CA TYR A 73 8.47 3.64 6.25
C TYR A 73 7.21 3.70 5.40
N VAL A 74 7.25 4.52 4.36
CA VAL A 74 6.17 4.65 3.41
C VAL A 74 6.68 4.39 2.01
N LEU A 75 5.98 3.56 1.26
CA LEU A 75 6.16 3.42 -0.18
C LEU A 75 4.85 3.85 -0.85
N LEU A 76 4.88 5.01 -1.50
CA LEU A 76 3.80 5.47 -2.37
C LEU A 76 4.17 5.12 -3.81
N THR A 77 3.27 4.46 -4.52
CA THR A 77 3.39 4.16 -5.94
C THR A 77 2.15 4.56 -6.69
N THR A 78 2.32 5.08 -7.89
CA THR A 78 1.21 5.54 -8.74
C THR A 78 1.11 4.75 -10.03
N ALA A 79 -0.12 4.54 -10.50
CA ALA A 79 -0.38 3.94 -11.80
C ALA A 79 0.07 4.89 -12.94
N PRO A 80 0.48 4.37 -14.11
CA PRO A 80 1.04 5.15 -15.22
C PRO A 80 -0.07 5.88 -16.02
N LYS A 81 -0.83 6.74 -15.33
CA LYS A 81 -1.98 7.49 -15.88
C LYS A 81 -1.59 8.47 -16.98
N HIS A 82 -0.31 8.86 -17.05
CA HIS A 82 0.22 9.78 -18.05
C HIS A 82 0.35 9.16 -19.45
N SER A 83 0.41 7.83 -19.56
CA SER A 83 0.54 7.14 -20.84
C SER A 83 -0.83 6.83 -21.42
N LEU A 84 -1.33 7.68 -22.33
CA LEU A 84 -2.70 7.60 -22.87
C LEU A 84 -3.07 6.19 -23.35
N PHE A 85 -2.21 5.58 -24.18
CA PHE A 85 -2.48 4.28 -24.80
C PHE A 85 -2.15 3.09 -23.90
N TYR A 86 -1.21 3.24 -22.97
CA TYR A 86 -0.82 2.17 -22.05
C TYR A 86 -1.70 2.08 -20.81
N TYR A 87 -2.27 3.21 -20.36
CA TYR A 87 -3.06 3.25 -19.13
C TYR A 87 -4.27 2.29 -19.11
N PRO A 88 -5.04 2.10 -20.21
CA PRO A 88 -6.10 1.09 -20.24
C PRO A 88 -5.59 -0.32 -19.96
N ILE A 89 -4.43 -0.69 -20.51
CA ILE A 89 -3.79 -1.99 -20.29
C ILE A 89 -3.34 -2.10 -18.82
N ALA A 90 -2.68 -1.07 -18.29
CA ALA A 90 -2.27 -1.02 -16.90
C ALA A 90 -3.47 -1.17 -15.94
N LYS A 91 -4.59 -0.51 -16.24
CA LYS A 91 -5.83 -0.60 -15.47
C LYS A 91 -6.46 -1.99 -15.54
N ALA A 92 -6.48 -2.63 -16.71
CA ALA A 92 -6.94 -4.02 -16.85
C ALA A 92 -6.10 -5.00 -16.03
N LEU A 93 -4.80 -4.75 -15.93
CA LEU A 93 -3.86 -5.47 -15.06
C LEU A 93 -3.90 -5.03 -13.58
N LYS A 94 -4.91 -4.25 -13.17
CA LYS A 94 -5.13 -3.75 -11.80
C LYS A 94 -3.96 -2.93 -11.23
N HIS A 95 -3.22 -2.23 -12.10
CA HIS A 95 -2.29 -1.20 -11.64
C HIS A 95 -3.09 -0.01 -11.13
N GLU A 96 -2.91 0.26 -9.85
CA GLU A 96 -3.60 1.32 -9.12
C GLU A 96 -2.58 2.05 -8.26
N ASP A 97 -2.93 3.25 -7.79
CA ASP A 97 -2.10 3.96 -6.83
C ASP A 97 -2.15 3.18 -5.50
N ARG A 98 -0.99 2.85 -4.94
CA ARG A 98 -0.85 2.03 -3.73
C ARG A 98 0.04 2.73 -2.74
N VAL A 99 -0.32 2.61 -1.46
CA VAL A 99 0.51 3.00 -0.33
C VAL A 99 0.81 1.76 0.48
N THR A 100 2.08 1.60 0.83
CA THR A 100 2.54 0.67 1.87
C THR A 100 3.03 1.52 3.03
N ILE A 101 2.54 1.26 4.23
CA ILE A 101 2.97 1.94 5.46
C ILE A 101 3.42 0.87 6.43
N MET A 102 4.68 0.93 6.83
CA MET A 102 5.29 0.05 7.83
C MET A 102 5.68 0.88 9.05
N LEU A 103 5.20 0.49 10.22
CA LEU A 103 5.48 1.13 11.50
C LEU A 103 6.35 0.19 12.33
N GLU A 104 7.58 0.62 12.64
CA GLU A 104 8.42 -0.04 13.63
C GLU A 104 7.90 0.23 15.04
N LEU A 105 7.99 -0.77 15.91
CA LEU A 105 7.66 -0.63 17.33
C LEU A 105 8.93 -0.36 18.15
N THR A 106 8.83 0.60 19.05
CA THR A 106 9.83 0.89 20.08
C THR A 106 9.20 0.70 21.45
N GLY A 107 9.92 0.08 22.40
CA GLY A 107 9.42 -0.22 23.75
C GLY A 107 8.36 -1.33 23.82
N ARG A 108 8.03 -1.95 22.68
CA ARG A 108 7.11 -3.09 22.57
C ARG A 108 7.68 -4.13 21.62
N SER A 109 7.36 -5.41 21.86
CA SER A 109 7.74 -6.52 20.99
C SER A 109 6.50 -7.17 20.40
N ILE A 110 6.47 -7.35 19.07
CA ILE A 110 5.51 -8.23 18.40
C ILE A 110 5.72 -9.65 18.92
N LEU A 111 4.64 -10.32 19.33
CA LEU A 111 4.71 -11.65 19.93
C LEU A 111 4.66 -12.78 18.89
N ARG A 112 4.00 -12.52 17.76
CA ARG A 112 3.60 -13.52 16.77
C ARG A 112 3.45 -12.92 15.38
N ASN A 113 3.72 -13.73 14.36
CA ASN A 113 3.47 -13.40 12.98
C ASN A 113 1.97 -13.50 12.65
N LEU A 114 1.48 -12.50 11.94
CA LEU A 114 0.09 -12.42 11.51
C LEU A 114 0.02 -11.67 10.19
N HIS A 115 -0.49 -12.31 9.15
CA HIS A 115 -0.56 -11.73 7.82
C HIS A 115 -1.92 -12.00 7.19
N ALA A 116 -2.53 -10.99 6.61
CA ALA A 116 -3.76 -11.11 5.83
C ALA A 116 -3.55 -10.46 4.46
N VAL A 117 -3.78 -11.21 3.39
CA VAL A 117 -3.70 -10.73 2.00
C VAL A 117 -5.05 -10.93 1.34
N ARG A 118 -5.57 -9.89 0.68
CA ARG A 118 -6.84 -10.01 -0.04
C ARG A 118 -6.70 -11.05 -1.17
N LYS A 119 -7.64 -11.98 -1.29
CA LYS A 119 -7.54 -13.16 -2.18
C LYS A 119 -7.24 -12.82 -3.66
N ASN A 120 -7.71 -11.65 -4.11
CA ASN A 120 -7.51 -11.18 -5.49
C ASN A 120 -6.16 -10.46 -5.73
N GLU A 121 -5.28 -10.38 -4.73
CA GLU A 121 -3.96 -9.74 -4.78
C GLU A 121 -2.82 -10.78 -4.86
N SER A 122 -2.84 -11.62 -5.89
CA SER A 122 -1.86 -12.70 -6.07
C SER A 122 -0.40 -12.23 -6.11
N ARG A 123 -0.14 -11.01 -6.61
CA ARG A 123 1.19 -10.40 -6.60
C ARG A 123 1.68 -10.12 -5.17
N LEU A 124 0.81 -9.56 -4.32
CA LEU A 124 1.16 -9.29 -2.91
C LEU A 124 1.33 -10.58 -2.12
N LEU A 125 0.51 -11.60 -2.41
CA LEU A 125 0.65 -12.92 -1.79
C LEU A 125 2.02 -13.54 -2.12
N LYS A 126 2.44 -13.48 -3.40
CA LYS A 126 3.76 -13.97 -3.81
C LYS A 126 4.91 -13.22 -3.12
N VAL A 127 4.80 -11.90 -2.99
CA VAL A 127 5.80 -11.09 -2.26
C VAL A 127 5.84 -11.53 -0.79
N LEU A 128 4.68 -11.63 -0.12
CA LEU A 128 4.62 -12.08 1.27
C LEU A 128 5.24 -13.47 1.45
N LEU A 129 4.91 -14.44 0.60
CA LEU A 129 5.48 -15.79 0.68
C LEU A 129 7.00 -15.79 0.46
N LYS A 130 7.51 -14.89 -0.39
CA LYS A 130 8.94 -14.69 -0.55
C LYS A 130 9.58 -14.06 0.69
N ASP A 131 8.93 -13.08 1.30
CA ASP A 131 9.41 -12.42 2.53
C ASP A 131 9.42 -13.38 3.73
N LEU A 132 8.42 -14.27 3.81
CA LEU A 132 8.31 -15.27 4.87
C LEU A 132 9.22 -16.49 4.66
N GLU A 133 9.65 -16.76 3.44
CA GLU A 133 10.45 -17.94 3.07
C GLU A 133 9.93 -19.24 3.74
N ARG A 134 10.78 -19.94 4.49
CA ARG A 134 10.44 -21.18 5.22
C ARG A 134 9.49 -20.96 6.40
N GLN A 135 9.29 -19.73 6.87
CA GLN A 135 8.37 -19.47 7.98
C GLN A 135 6.91 -19.64 7.57
N ALA A 136 6.59 -19.43 6.29
CA ALA A 136 5.23 -19.59 5.78
C ALA A 136 4.69 -21.02 6.01
N GLU A 137 5.56 -22.03 5.98
CA GLU A 137 5.21 -23.44 6.21
C GLU A 137 4.86 -23.74 7.68
N LYS A 138 5.32 -22.90 8.61
CA LYS A 138 5.07 -23.03 10.06
C LYS A 138 3.79 -22.31 10.50
N LEU A 139 3.23 -21.46 9.65
CA LEU A 139 2.02 -20.69 9.94
C LEU A 139 0.77 -21.45 9.50
N ASN A 140 -0.28 -21.37 10.31
CA ASN A 140 -1.59 -21.84 9.89
C ASN A 140 -2.13 -20.93 8.79
N ARG A 141 -2.79 -21.50 7.79
CA ARG A 141 -3.36 -20.77 6.65
C ARG A 141 -4.86 -21.03 6.53
N ILE A 142 -5.66 -19.97 6.52
CA ILE A 142 -7.12 -20.07 6.33
C ILE A 142 -7.65 -18.90 5.52
N THR A 143 -8.79 -19.10 4.83
CA THR A 143 -9.54 -17.99 4.24
C THR A 143 -10.53 -17.43 5.26
N VAL A 144 -10.38 -16.15 5.59
CA VAL A 144 -11.32 -15.40 6.42
C VAL A 144 -12.24 -14.57 5.52
N LYS A 145 -13.55 -14.76 5.67
CA LYS A 145 -14.57 -13.94 5.00
C LYS A 145 -14.83 -12.68 5.81
N THR A 146 -14.76 -11.53 5.16
CA THR A 146 -15.02 -10.21 5.77
C THR A 146 -16.04 -9.44 4.93
N SER A 147 -16.60 -8.37 5.49
CA SER A 147 -17.46 -7.42 4.76
C SER A 147 -16.76 -6.74 3.58
N LYS A 148 -15.41 -6.78 3.52
CA LYS A 148 -14.58 -6.18 2.45
C LYS A 148 -14.04 -7.21 1.45
N GLY A 149 -14.49 -8.46 1.57
CA GLY A 149 -14.13 -9.59 0.73
C GLY A 149 -13.31 -10.64 1.47
N ASP A 150 -12.81 -11.60 0.70
CA ASP A 150 -12.07 -12.75 1.25
C ASP A 150 -10.59 -12.42 1.40
N TYR A 151 -10.03 -12.81 2.54
CA TYR A 151 -8.62 -12.66 2.85
C TYR A 151 -8.01 -14.02 3.16
N GLU A 152 -6.82 -14.24 2.61
CA GLU A 152 -5.96 -15.34 2.98
C GLU A 152 -5.11 -14.91 4.17
N VAL A 153 -5.27 -15.63 5.28
CA VAL A 153 -4.68 -15.27 6.56
C VAL A 153 -3.69 -16.35 7.00
N PHE A 154 -2.47 -15.90 7.31
CA PHE A 154 -1.38 -16.67 7.90
C PHE A 154 -1.24 -16.25 9.36
N TYR A 155 -1.30 -17.20 10.29
CA TYR A 155 -1.38 -16.88 11.72
C TYR A 155 -0.72 -17.95 12.59
N GLU A 156 -0.24 -17.53 13.76
CA GLU A 156 0.25 -18.44 14.81
C GLU A 156 -0.86 -18.84 15.78
N GLU A 157 -1.75 -17.92 16.18
CA GLU A 157 -2.82 -18.19 17.15
C GLU A 157 -4.24 -17.94 16.60
N PRO A 158 -5.22 -18.84 16.84
CA PRO A 158 -6.58 -18.71 16.28
C PRO A 158 -7.32 -17.42 16.65
N ARG A 159 -7.04 -16.84 17.84
CA ARG A 159 -7.66 -15.58 18.28
C ARG A 159 -7.35 -14.39 17.37
N ASP A 160 -6.28 -14.47 16.59
CA ASP A 160 -5.88 -13.39 15.69
C ASP A 160 -6.80 -13.29 14.46
N LEU A 161 -7.56 -14.35 14.15
CA LEU A 161 -8.53 -14.34 13.06
C LEU A 161 -9.65 -13.32 13.32
N ASP A 162 -10.13 -13.25 14.56
CA ASP A 162 -11.14 -12.28 14.98
C ASP A 162 -10.59 -10.86 14.97
N LEU A 163 -9.31 -10.67 15.33
CA LEU A 163 -8.63 -9.38 15.24
C LEU A 163 -8.58 -8.89 13.78
N ILE A 164 -8.15 -9.75 12.85
CA ILE A 164 -8.11 -9.43 11.41
C ILE A 164 -9.50 -9.05 10.92
N ARG A 165 -10.51 -9.86 11.23
CA ARG A 165 -11.90 -9.61 10.84
C ARG A 165 -12.38 -8.26 11.38
N LYS A 166 -12.16 -7.98 12.66
CA LYS A 166 -12.54 -6.70 13.31
C LYS A 166 -11.88 -5.50 12.63
N ILE A 167 -10.57 -5.55 12.38
CA ILE A 167 -9.85 -4.45 11.74
C ILE A 167 -10.40 -4.22 10.33
N ILE A 168 -10.53 -5.28 9.52
CA ILE A 168 -10.99 -5.17 8.14
C ILE A 168 -12.45 -4.70 8.05
N ASP A 169 -13.33 -5.21 8.91
CA ASP A 169 -14.76 -4.87 8.89
C ASP A 169 -15.04 -3.45 9.38
N SER A 170 -14.22 -2.92 10.29
CA SER A 170 -14.32 -1.54 10.76
C SER A 170 -13.95 -0.49 9.71
N ARG A 171 -13.35 -0.91 8.60
CA ARG A 171 -12.90 0.00 7.55
C ARG A 171 -14.04 0.47 6.66
N THR A 172 -13.90 1.66 6.09
CA THR A 172 -14.72 2.13 4.98
C THR A 172 -14.35 1.36 3.70
N LYS A 173 -13.05 1.22 3.43
CA LYS A 173 -12.50 0.66 2.18
C LYS A 173 -11.66 -0.60 2.42
N PRO A 174 -11.58 -1.52 1.44
CA PRO A 174 -10.77 -2.73 1.57
C PRO A 174 -9.28 -2.40 1.66
N ILE A 175 -8.58 -3.15 2.50
CA ILE A 175 -7.12 -3.17 2.53
C ILE A 175 -6.61 -4.28 1.60
N LEU A 176 -5.39 -4.14 1.08
CA LEU A 176 -4.82 -5.13 0.16
C LEU A 176 -3.98 -6.16 0.92
N LYS A 177 -3.21 -5.69 1.91
CA LYS A 177 -2.42 -6.51 2.84
C LYS A 177 -2.41 -5.86 4.21
N LEU A 178 -2.45 -6.68 5.26
CA LEU A 178 -2.17 -6.31 6.65
C LEU A 178 -1.18 -7.32 7.20
N SER A 179 -0.14 -6.88 7.88
CA SER A 179 0.92 -7.78 8.34
C SER A 179 1.54 -7.31 9.64
N ALA A 180 1.98 -8.28 10.42
CA ALA A 180 2.77 -8.11 11.60
C ALA A 180 3.95 -9.07 11.53
N TYR A 181 5.15 -8.49 11.52
CA TYR A 181 6.39 -9.21 11.37
C TYR A 181 7.08 -9.25 12.72
N LYS A 182 7.18 -10.45 13.29
CA LYS A 182 7.86 -10.67 14.57
C LYS A 182 9.34 -10.30 14.50
N ASP A 183 10.03 -10.76 13.46
CA ASP A 183 11.48 -10.60 13.29
C ASP A 183 11.90 -9.16 13.02
N HIS A 184 11.02 -8.36 12.43
CA HIS A 184 11.24 -6.94 12.17
C HIS A 184 10.63 -6.03 13.24
N ASN A 185 9.97 -6.61 14.25
CA ASN A 185 9.23 -5.89 15.29
C ASN A 185 8.36 -4.75 14.73
N ALA A 186 7.61 -5.03 13.66
CA ALA A 186 6.92 -4.02 12.88
C ALA A 186 5.56 -4.52 12.38
N VAL A 187 4.67 -3.56 12.16
CA VAL A 187 3.38 -3.79 11.52
C VAL A 187 3.32 -3.04 10.19
N GLU A 188 2.62 -3.62 9.22
CA GLU A 188 2.54 -3.08 7.87
C GLU A 188 1.11 -3.16 7.34
N ILE A 189 0.71 -2.14 6.59
CA ILE A 189 -0.54 -2.11 5.86
C ILE A 189 -0.28 -1.68 4.42
N VAL A 190 -0.89 -2.39 3.47
CA VAL A 190 -0.91 -2.03 2.05
C VAL A 190 -2.34 -1.75 1.66
N SER A 191 -2.58 -0.60 1.04
CA SER A 191 -3.90 -0.18 0.58
C SER A 191 -3.80 0.55 -0.74
N LYS A 192 -4.95 0.78 -1.40
CA LYS A 192 -5.03 1.82 -2.43
C LYS A 192 -4.72 3.17 -1.78
N ALA A 193 -3.91 3.98 -2.47
CA ALA A 193 -3.58 5.33 -2.03
C ALA A 193 -4.72 6.27 -2.45
N GLU A 194 -5.43 6.81 -1.48
CA GLU A 194 -6.54 7.73 -1.71
C GLU A 194 -6.52 8.84 -0.66
N LEU A 195 -6.88 10.06 -1.07
CA LEU A 195 -6.94 11.19 -0.16
C LEU A 195 -8.01 10.96 0.92
N GLY A 196 -7.71 11.36 2.15
CA GLY A 196 -8.55 11.18 3.34
C GLY A 196 -8.45 9.78 3.98
N SER A 197 -7.62 8.88 3.45
CA SER A 197 -7.52 7.50 3.96
C SER A 197 -6.40 7.29 4.98
N VAL A 198 -5.49 8.25 5.14
CA VAL A 198 -4.26 8.08 5.93
C VAL A 198 -4.56 7.82 7.40
N SER A 199 -5.43 8.65 7.99
CA SER A 199 -5.74 8.52 9.43
C SER A 199 -6.38 7.16 9.76
N GLU A 200 -7.26 6.67 8.89
CA GLU A 200 -7.90 5.36 9.04
C GLU A 200 -6.89 4.20 8.91
N LEU A 201 -5.91 4.32 8.01
CA LEU A 201 -4.80 3.36 7.87
C LEU A 201 -3.93 3.32 9.14
N PHE A 202 -3.55 4.48 9.67
CA PHE A 202 -2.76 4.54 10.91
C PHE A 202 -3.55 4.06 12.13
N GLY A 203 -4.84 4.35 12.22
CA GLY A 203 -5.72 3.80 13.25
C GLY A 203 -5.69 2.26 13.24
N SER A 204 -5.80 1.67 12.04
CA SER A 204 -5.73 0.21 11.86
C SER A 204 -4.39 -0.37 12.29
N LEU A 205 -3.27 0.26 11.91
CA LEU A 205 -1.93 -0.14 12.34
C LEU A 205 -1.74 -0.05 13.85
N LYS A 206 -2.23 1.03 14.48
CA LYS A 206 -2.14 1.21 15.94
C LYS A 206 -2.94 0.14 16.68
N ILE A 207 -4.13 -0.22 16.20
CA ILE A 207 -4.94 -1.31 16.77
C ILE A 207 -4.19 -2.63 16.66
N LEU A 208 -3.73 -2.97 15.46
CA LEU A 208 -2.97 -4.19 15.21
C LEU A 208 -1.75 -4.29 16.13
N ALA A 209 -0.89 -3.26 16.11
CA ALA A 209 0.30 -3.19 16.95
C ALA A 209 -0.03 -3.38 18.43
N ARG A 210 -1.07 -2.72 18.95
CA ARG A 210 -1.44 -2.83 20.37
C ARG A 210 -1.91 -4.23 20.75
N SER A 211 -2.64 -4.91 19.88
CA SER A 211 -3.23 -6.22 20.16
C SER A 211 -2.24 -7.38 20.11
N ILE A 212 -1.19 -7.27 19.30
CA ILE A 212 -0.22 -8.37 19.07
C ILE A 212 1.16 -8.11 19.66
N SER A 213 1.35 -6.97 20.34
CA SER A 213 2.59 -6.64 21.02
C SER A 213 2.44 -6.60 22.54
N LYS A 214 3.54 -6.86 23.25
CA LYS A 214 3.66 -6.65 24.69
C LYS A 214 4.66 -5.53 24.97
N SER A 215 4.44 -4.78 26.05
CA SER A 215 5.46 -3.85 26.57
C SER A 215 6.73 -4.61 26.93
N ILE A 216 7.89 -4.06 26.57
CA ILE A 216 9.20 -4.63 26.91
C ILE A 216 9.63 -4.21 28.34
N ILE A 217 8.93 -3.26 28.96
CA ILE A 217 9.25 -2.79 30.32
C ILE A 217 9.02 -3.91 31.34
N THR A 218 10.14 -4.47 31.82
CA THR A 218 10.37 -5.01 33.17
C THR A 218 11.25 -4.02 33.89
#